data_AF-K2MWH0-F1
#
_entry.id   AF-K2MWH0-F1
#
_cell.length_a   1.000
_cell.length_b   1.000
_cell.length_c   1.000
_cell.angle_alpha   90.00
_cell.angle_beta   90.00
_cell.angle_gamma   90.00
#
_symmetry.space_group_name_H-M   'P 1'
#
loop_
_entity.id
_entity.type
_entity.pdbx_description
1 polymer ?
#
loop_
_entity_poly.entity_id
_entity_poly.type
_entity_poly.pdbx_seq_one_letter_code
_entity_poly.pdbx_strand_id
1 'polypeptide(L)'
;MEFIKSVLPPGTSFPPVVLMVLYLVAFVFSWANYGASFRPNISLYGKDLVAAYLAFCIIGTLVYTLVSGALWLRASRYVVRSSHKVRFVIIGVGLLFFFKDFPLFVIEAVALRQHGWRNGFQGFCFVVQLFFFLFPFIVIWLAFIWFITSFLDCQWGTSSVQTHLSLDEALAQPVPLTPPPLMLHENSYSYDKDPSFLVQLGGPTLASTSHKQTPPEARKDDIRGPGGYI
;
A
#
# COMPACT_ATOMS: atom_id res chain seq x y z
N MET A 1 12.45 -32.41 -6.51
CA MET A 1 11.99 -31.16 -7.17
C MET A 1 11.93 -31.27 -8.70
N GLU A 2 12.62 -32.23 -9.33
CA GLU A 2 12.67 -32.35 -10.81
C GLU A 2 11.42 -32.95 -11.45
N PHE A 3 10.70 -33.83 -10.75
CA PHE A 3 9.51 -34.49 -11.31
C PHE A 3 8.37 -33.49 -11.62
N ILE A 4 8.23 -32.46 -10.80
CA ILE A 4 7.20 -31.40 -10.95
C ILE A 4 7.49 -30.49 -12.15
N LYS A 5 8.78 -30.32 -12.53
CA LYS A 5 9.16 -29.58 -13.74
C LYS A 5 8.76 -30.30 -15.03
N SER A 6 8.51 -31.61 -14.99
CA SER A 6 8.12 -32.37 -16.19
C SER A 6 6.63 -32.31 -16.50
N VAL A 7 5.78 -32.01 -15.50
CA VAL A 7 4.32 -32.00 -15.66
C VAL A 7 3.81 -30.59 -16.00
N LEU A 8 4.52 -29.54 -15.59
CA LEU A 8 4.14 -28.16 -15.88
C LEU A 8 4.87 -27.65 -17.12
N PRO A 9 4.16 -26.96 -18.05
CA PRO A 9 4.79 -26.36 -19.21
C PRO A 9 5.89 -25.38 -18.80
N PRO A 10 6.99 -25.27 -19.57
CA PRO A 10 8.08 -24.38 -19.25
C PRO A 10 7.56 -22.93 -19.18
N GLY A 11 7.80 -22.27 -18.04
CA GLY A 11 7.40 -20.86 -17.80
C GLY A 11 6.26 -20.65 -16.80
N THR A 12 5.56 -21.69 -16.34
CA THR A 12 4.54 -21.51 -15.29
C THR A 12 5.14 -21.21 -13.92
N SER A 13 4.68 -20.13 -13.31
CA SER A 13 5.08 -19.76 -11.94
C SER A 13 4.36 -20.68 -10.95
N PHE A 14 5.10 -21.38 -10.10
CA PHE A 14 4.56 -22.36 -9.14
C PHE A 14 3.58 -21.75 -8.10
N PRO A 15 3.84 -20.57 -7.49
CA PRO A 15 3.01 -20.08 -6.39
C PRO A 15 1.53 -19.81 -6.73
N PRO A 16 1.17 -19.17 -7.87
CA PRO A 16 -0.23 -18.98 -8.25
C PRO A 16 -1.00 -20.29 -8.47
N VAL A 17 -0.33 -21.34 -8.98
CA VAL A 17 -0.95 -22.65 -9.21
C VAL A 17 -1.24 -23.35 -7.88
N VAL A 18 -0.29 -23.27 -6.93
CA VAL A 18 -0.51 -23.79 -5.58
C VAL A 18 -1.70 -23.08 -4.90
N LEU A 19 -1.79 -21.76 -5.02
CA LEU A 19 -2.92 -20.99 -4.48
C LEU A 19 -4.25 -21.41 -5.12
N MET A 20 -4.28 -21.65 -6.44
CA MET A 20 -5.47 -22.17 -7.12
C MET A 20 -5.95 -23.48 -6.49
N VAL A 21 -5.06 -24.47 -6.37
CA VAL A 21 -5.40 -25.80 -5.84
C VAL A 21 -5.81 -25.69 -4.37
N LEU A 22 -5.07 -24.91 -3.58
CA LEU A 22 -5.34 -24.73 -2.16
C LEU A 22 -6.73 -24.11 -1.92
N TYR A 23 -7.09 -23.06 -2.67
CA TYR A 23 -8.42 -22.46 -2.57
C TYR A 23 -9.52 -23.38 -3.08
N LEU A 24 -9.26 -24.19 -4.10
CA LEU A 24 -10.23 -25.19 -4.58
C LEU A 24 -10.57 -26.19 -3.47
N VAL A 25 -9.55 -26.67 -2.75
CA VAL A 25 -9.74 -27.53 -1.56
C VAL A 25 -10.52 -26.78 -0.47
N ALA A 26 -10.21 -25.50 -0.23
CA ALA A 26 -10.95 -24.68 0.74
C ALA A 26 -12.44 -24.59 0.42
N PHE A 27 -12.80 -24.42 -0.86
CA PHE A 27 -14.21 -24.41 -1.30
C PHE A 27 -14.89 -25.73 -1.00
N VAL A 28 -14.23 -26.86 -1.26
CA VAL A 28 -14.80 -28.19 -0.94
C VAL A 28 -15.11 -28.29 0.55
N PHE A 29 -14.23 -27.80 1.43
CA PHE A 29 -14.50 -27.75 2.87
C PHE A 29 -15.67 -26.83 3.23
N SER A 30 -15.77 -25.63 2.67
CA SER A 30 -16.90 -24.73 2.93
C SER A 30 -18.24 -25.35 2.49
N TRP A 31 -18.28 -25.96 1.31
CA TRP A 31 -19.48 -26.65 0.81
C TRP A 31 -19.83 -27.88 1.64
N ALA A 32 -18.83 -28.67 2.06
CA ALA A 32 -19.03 -29.81 2.94
C ALA A 32 -19.55 -29.37 4.32
N ASN A 33 -19.01 -28.28 4.87
CA ASN A 33 -19.48 -27.73 6.15
C ASN A 33 -20.92 -27.22 6.06
N TYR A 34 -21.29 -26.57 4.95
CA TYR A 34 -22.68 -26.21 4.68
C TYR A 34 -23.59 -27.45 4.67
N GLY A 35 -23.22 -28.48 3.90
CA GLY A 35 -24.04 -29.69 3.72
C GLY A 35 -24.17 -30.54 4.97
N ALA A 36 -23.10 -30.67 5.76
CA ALA A 36 -23.05 -31.53 6.94
C ALA A 36 -23.48 -30.84 8.23
N SER A 37 -23.17 -29.55 8.40
CA SER A 37 -23.39 -28.82 9.65
C SER A 37 -24.56 -27.84 9.57
N PHE A 38 -24.56 -26.93 8.60
CA PHE A 38 -25.55 -25.84 8.56
C PHE A 38 -26.92 -26.28 8.01
N ARG A 39 -26.94 -27.01 6.89
CA ARG A 39 -28.18 -27.44 6.22
C ARG A 39 -29.06 -28.37 7.08
N PRO A 40 -28.53 -29.37 7.81
CA PRO A 40 -29.37 -30.23 8.65
C PRO A 40 -29.90 -29.53 9.90
N ASN A 41 -29.24 -28.45 10.34
CA ASN A 41 -29.54 -27.75 11.58
C ASN A 41 -30.18 -26.37 11.38
N ILE A 42 -30.95 -26.20 10.29
CA ILE A 42 -31.64 -24.94 9.94
C ILE A 42 -32.56 -24.46 11.08
N SER A 43 -33.23 -25.38 11.77
CA SER A 43 -34.10 -25.04 12.91
C SER A 43 -33.36 -24.41 14.08
N LEU A 44 -32.08 -24.71 14.23
CA LEU A 44 -31.25 -24.24 15.34
C LEU A 44 -30.46 -22.97 14.98
N TYR A 45 -29.82 -22.93 13.82
CA TYR A 45 -29.07 -21.75 13.39
C TYR A 45 -29.94 -20.60 12.88
N GLY A 46 -31.20 -20.88 12.55
CA GLY A 46 -32.09 -19.93 11.90
C GLY A 46 -31.89 -19.91 10.38
N LYS A 47 -32.98 -19.66 9.66
CA LYS A 47 -32.99 -19.65 8.19
C LYS A 47 -32.05 -18.58 7.62
N ASP A 48 -31.99 -17.42 8.24
CA ASP A 48 -31.23 -16.27 7.73
C ASP A 48 -29.72 -16.52 7.79
N LEU A 49 -29.22 -17.11 8.87
CA LEU A 49 -27.80 -17.41 9.03
C LEU A 49 -27.36 -18.51 8.06
N VAL A 50 -28.16 -19.56 7.89
CA VAL A 50 -27.89 -20.63 6.92
C VAL A 50 -27.96 -20.11 5.48
N ALA A 51 -28.92 -19.23 5.18
CA ALA A 51 -29.04 -18.60 3.87
C ALA A 51 -27.85 -17.66 3.59
N ALA A 52 -27.40 -16.89 4.57
CA ALA A 52 -26.21 -16.06 4.46
C ALA A 52 -24.95 -16.91 4.20
N TYR A 53 -24.77 -18.01 4.93
CA TYR A 53 -23.65 -18.93 4.71
C TYR A 53 -23.63 -19.47 3.27
N LEU A 54 -24.79 -19.91 2.77
CA LEU A 54 -24.93 -20.39 1.40
C LEU A 54 -24.64 -19.28 0.38
N ALA A 55 -25.16 -18.07 0.60
CA ALA A 55 -24.95 -16.93 -0.28
C ALA A 55 -23.46 -16.61 -0.42
N PHE A 56 -22.71 -16.55 0.69
CA PHE A 56 -21.26 -16.32 0.65
C PHE A 56 -20.47 -17.49 0.07
N CYS A 57 -20.93 -18.74 0.21
CA CYS A 57 -20.35 -19.87 -0.52
C CYS A 57 -20.51 -19.70 -2.05
N ILE A 58 -21.69 -19.29 -2.52
CA ILE A 58 -21.96 -19.05 -3.94
C ILE A 58 -21.15 -17.86 -4.46
N ILE A 59 -21.22 -16.71 -3.78
CA ILE A 59 -20.49 -15.49 -4.14
C ILE A 59 -18.99 -15.77 -4.16
N GLY A 60 -18.45 -16.43 -3.14
CA GLY A 60 -17.05 -16.82 -3.09
C GLY A 60 -16.65 -17.70 -4.27
N THR A 61 -17.48 -18.69 -4.63
CA THR A 61 -17.23 -19.60 -5.76
C THR A 61 -17.22 -18.83 -7.08
N LEU A 62 -18.14 -17.88 -7.28
CA LEU A 62 -18.17 -17.03 -8.47
C LEU A 62 -16.94 -16.11 -8.56
N VAL A 63 -16.57 -15.46 -7.45
CA VAL A 63 -15.37 -14.61 -7.40
C VAL A 63 -14.12 -15.43 -7.68
N TYR A 64 -14.01 -16.64 -7.15
CA TYR A 64 -12.90 -17.54 -7.43
C TYR A 64 -12.84 -17.95 -8.90
N THR A 65 -13.94 -18.42 -9.47
CA THR A 65 -13.95 -18.96 -10.84
C THR A 65 -13.78 -17.87 -11.89
N LEU A 66 -14.46 -16.72 -11.73
CA LEU A 66 -14.52 -15.67 -12.74
C LEU A 66 -13.40 -14.65 -12.61
N VAL A 67 -12.97 -14.33 -11.38
CA VAL A 67 -12.05 -13.21 -11.13
C VAL A 67 -10.70 -13.72 -10.64
N SER A 68 -10.61 -14.24 -9.43
CA SER A 68 -9.32 -14.61 -8.83
C SER A 68 -8.63 -15.72 -9.61
N GLY A 69 -9.40 -16.69 -10.11
CA GLY A 69 -8.89 -17.78 -10.93
C GLY A 69 -8.34 -17.27 -12.27
N ALA A 70 -9.09 -16.40 -12.96
CA ALA A 70 -8.63 -15.77 -14.19
C ALA A 70 -7.34 -14.95 -13.96
N LEU A 71 -7.27 -14.19 -12.85
CA LEU A 71 -6.09 -13.40 -12.48
C LEU A 71 -4.88 -14.28 -12.16
N TRP A 72 -5.04 -15.39 -11.45
CA TRP A 72 -3.95 -16.30 -11.10
C TRP A 72 -3.46 -17.13 -12.29
N LEU A 73 -4.36 -17.55 -13.19
CA LEU A 73 -3.99 -18.13 -14.49
C LEU A 73 -3.22 -17.13 -15.33
N ARG A 74 -3.67 -15.87 -15.36
CA ARG A 74 -2.97 -14.81 -16.07
C ARG A 74 -1.58 -14.56 -15.51
N ALA A 75 -1.46 -14.49 -14.19
CA ALA A 75 -0.18 -14.33 -13.49
C ALA A 75 0.77 -15.50 -13.71
N SER A 76 0.26 -16.74 -13.85
CA SER A 76 1.08 -17.93 -14.04
C SER A 76 1.60 -18.09 -15.47
N ARG A 77 0.81 -17.71 -16.49
CA ARG A 77 1.11 -17.95 -17.91
C ARG A 77 1.64 -16.74 -18.69
N TYR A 78 1.11 -15.54 -18.47
CA TYR A 78 1.30 -14.42 -19.41
C TYR A 78 2.16 -13.28 -18.89
N VAL A 79 2.35 -13.19 -17.58
CA VAL A 79 3.13 -12.10 -17.01
C VAL A 79 4.60 -12.51 -16.99
N VAL A 80 5.49 -11.71 -17.59
CA VAL A 80 6.94 -11.96 -17.54
C VAL A 80 7.57 -11.22 -16.36
N ARG A 81 7.11 -9.99 -16.07
CA ARG A 81 7.64 -9.14 -15.00
C ARG A 81 7.13 -9.54 -13.62
N SER A 82 8.05 -9.90 -12.72
CA SER A 82 7.74 -10.40 -11.37
C SER A 82 6.83 -9.47 -10.55
N SER A 83 7.03 -8.14 -10.64
CA SER A 83 6.23 -7.16 -9.90
C SER A 83 4.73 -7.20 -10.23
N HIS A 84 4.37 -7.36 -11.51
CA HIS A 84 2.96 -7.43 -11.91
C HIS A 84 2.31 -8.76 -11.48
N LYS A 85 3.08 -9.86 -11.44
CA LYS A 85 2.59 -11.16 -10.94
C LYS A 85 2.12 -11.04 -9.51
N VAL A 86 2.94 -10.44 -8.65
CA VAL A 86 2.65 -10.26 -7.22
C VAL A 86 1.39 -9.41 -7.05
N ARG A 87 1.24 -8.33 -7.81
CA ARG A 87 0.03 -7.49 -7.76
C ARG A 87 -1.24 -8.26 -8.11
N PHE A 88 -1.25 -9.03 -9.20
CA PHE A 88 -2.42 -9.84 -9.58
C PHE A 88 -2.75 -10.91 -8.55
N VAL A 89 -1.73 -11.53 -7.95
CA VAL A 89 -1.92 -12.50 -6.86
C VAL A 89 -2.54 -11.83 -5.63
N ILE A 90 -1.98 -10.70 -5.17
CA ILE A 90 -2.49 -9.96 -4.02
C ILE A 90 -3.93 -9.50 -4.24
N ILE A 91 -4.26 -8.98 -5.43
CA ILE A 91 -5.63 -8.57 -5.76
C ILE A 91 -6.58 -9.78 -5.72
N GLY A 92 -6.21 -10.90 -6.33
CA GLY A 92 -7.04 -12.11 -6.34
C GLY A 92 -7.25 -12.69 -4.95
N VAL A 93 -6.21 -12.68 -4.10
CA VAL A 93 -6.29 -13.09 -2.69
C VAL A 93 -7.15 -12.12 -1.88
N GLY A 94 -6.99 -10.81 -2.10
CA GLY A 94 -7.79 -9.76 -1.47
C GLY A 94 -9.28 -9.91 -1.75
N LEU A 95 -9.66 -10.14 -3.01
CA LEU A 95 -11.05 -10.37 -3.38
C LEU A 95 -11.65 -11.59 -2.68
N LEU A 96 -10.92 -12.72 -2.63
CA LEU A 96 -11.41 -13.90 -1.92
C LEU A 96 -11.51 -13.69 -0.42
N PHE A 97 -10.60 -12.92 0.16
CA PHE A 97 -10.66 -12.57 1.56
C PHE A 97 -11.96 -11.84 1.91
N PHE A 98 -12.30 -10.78 1.17
CA PHE A 98 -13.49 -9.98 1.45
C PHE A 98 -14.80 -10.66 1.09
N PHE A 99 -14.85 -11.40 -0.02
CA PHE A 99 -16.09 -12.00 -0.51
C PHE A 99 -16.35 -13.42 0.01
N LYS A 100 -15.34 -14.09 0.59
CA LYS A 100 -15.45 -15.46 1.10
C LYS A 100 -14.88 -15.62 2.50
N ASP A 101 -13.57 -15.40 2.68
CA ASP A 101 -12.89 -15.85 3.91
C ASP A 101 -13.38 -15.10 5.16
N PHE A 102 -13.48 -13.77 5.06
CA PHE A 102 -13.99 -12.91 6.13
C PHE A 102 -15.47 -13.20 6.46
N PRO A 103 -16.43 -13.14 5.51
CA PRO A 103 -17.84 -13.35 5.86
C PRO A 103 -18.10 -14.77 6.36
N LEU A 104 -17.49 -15.80 5.78
CA LEU A 104 -17.66 -17.18 6.28
C LEU A 104 -17.07 -17.35 7.68
N PHE A 105 -15.88 -16.79 7.95
CA PHE A 105 -15.29 -16.83 9.29
C PHE A 105 -16.18 -16.13 10.33
N VAL A 106 -16.73 -14.97 10.00
CA VAL A 106 -17.65 -14.24 10.90
C VAL A 106 -18.91 -15.07 11.17
N ILE A 107 -19.51 -15.67 10.14
CA ILE A 107 -20.72 -16.49 10.32
C ILE A 107 -20.42 -17.72 11.19
N GLU A 108 -19.31 -18.41 10.96
CA GLU A 108 -18.93 -19.58 11.77
C GLU A 108 -18.58 -19.19 13.21
N ALA A 109 -17.91 -18.05 13.42
CA ALA A 109 -17.60 -17.53 14.75
C ALA A 109 -18.88 -17.15 15.51
N VAL A 110 -19.86 -16.53 14.85
CA VAL A 110 -21.17 -16.23 15.43
C VAL A 110 -21.91 -17.53 15.78
N ALA A 111 -21.92 -18.51 14.88
CA ALA A 111 -22.56 -19.80 15.11
C ALA A 111 -21.95 -20.55 16.31
N LEU A 112 -20.61 -20.56 16.41
CA LEU A 112 -19.87 -21.14 17.53
C LEU A 112 -20.12 -20.40 18.85
N ARG A 113 -20.18 -19.06 18.82
CA ARG A 113 -20.45 -18.26 20.02
C ARG A 113 -21.87 -18.50 20.56
N GLN A 114 -22.85 -18.65 19.67
CA GLN A 114 -24.26 -18.81 20.06
C GLN A 114 -24.60 -20.24 20.47
N HIS A 115 -24.06 -21.24 19.78
CA HIS A 115 -24.50 -22.64 19.91
C HIS A 115 -23.40 -23.62 20.34
N GLY A 116 -22.16 -23.15 20.49
CA GLY A 116 -21.01 -23.96 20.88
C GLY A 116 -20.55 -24.96 19.81
N TRP A 117 -19.67 -25.87 20.23
CA TRP A 117 -19.13 -26.95 19.40
C TRP A 117 -20.12 -28.12 19.41
N ARG A 118 -20.85 -28.32 18.30
CA ARG A 118 -21.82 -29.43 18.21
C ARG A 118 -21.24 -30.69 17.59
N ASN A 119 -20.27 -30.55 16.68
CA ASN A 119 -19.67 -31.68 15.99
C ASN A 119 -18.16 -31.46 15.83
N GLY A 120 -17.36 -32.51 16.01
CA GLY A 120 -15.91 -32.46 15.78
C GLY A 120 -15.57 -32.06 14.34
N PHE A 121 -16.40 -32.47 13.37
CA PHE A 121 -16.24 -32.06 11.96
C PHE A 121 -16.47 -30.56 11.74
N GLN A 122 -17.50 -29.98 12.37
CA GLN A 122 -17.77 -28.54 12.31
C GLN A 122 -16.57 -27.76 12.89
N GLY A 123 -16.04 -28.26 14.00
CA GLY A 123 -14.86 -27.70 14.63
C GLY A 123 -13.61 -27.74 13.78
N PHE A 124 -13.35 -28.88 13.13
CA PHE A 124 -12.25 -29.04 12.18
C PHE A 124 -12.40 -28.07 11.00
N CYS A 125 -13.61 -27.96 10.42
CA CYS A 125 -13.87 -27.01 9.34
C CYS A 125 -13.60 -25.57 9.78
N PHE A 126 -13.98 -25.19 10.99
CA PHE A 126 -13.70 -23.86 11.54
C PHE A 126 -12.20 -23.59 11.68
N VAL A 127 -11.42 -24.57 12.16
CA VAL A 127 -9.96 -24.42 12.27
C VAL A 127 -9.32 -24.27 10.88
N VAL A 128 -9.76 -25.07 9.90
CA VAL A 128 -9.33 -24.92 8.51
C VAL A 128 -9.68 -23.52 7.98
N GLN A 129 -10.92 -23.08 8.20
CA GLN A 129 -11.39 -21.75 7.80
C GLN A 129 -10.59 -20.63 8.48
N LEU A 130 -10.17 -20.81 9.74
CA LEU A 130 -9.31 -19.87 10.46
C LEU A 130 -7.93 -19.73 9.80
N PHE A 131 -7.32 -20.83 9.33
CA PHE A 131 -6.07 -20.74 8.58
C PHE A 131 -6.25 -20.02 7.25
N PHE A 132 -7.35 -20.30 6.55
CA PHE A 132 -7.74 -19.59 5.32
C PHE A 132 -8.14 -18.13 5.56
N PHE A 133 -8.44 -17.74 6.80
CA PHE A 133 -8.65 -16.35 7.18
C PHE A 133 -7.32 -15.65 7.51
N LEU A 134 -6.49 -16.26 8.35
CA LEU A 134 -5.24 -15.68 8.84
C LEU A 134 -4.20 -15.47 7.72
N PHE A 135 -4.04 -16.46 6.84
CA PHE A 135 -3.07 -16.35 5.75
C PHE A 135 -3.30 -15.13 4.84
N PRO A 136 -4.48 -14.98 4.19
CA PRO A 136 -4.74 -13.80 3.37
C PRO A 136 -4.82 -12.52 4.19
N PHE A 137 -5.28 -12.57 5.45
CA PHE A 137 -5.26 -11.40 6.33
C PHE A 137 -3.85 -10.85 6.51
N ILE A 138 -2.87 -11.69 6.83
CA ILE A 138 -1.46 -11.30 6.96
C ILE A 138 -0.93 -10.73 5.64
N VAL A 139 -1.23 -11.39 4.51
CA VAL A 139 -0.77 -10.92 3.19
C VAL A 139 -1.33 -9.53 2.86
N ILE A 140 -2.63 -9.32 3.07
CA ILE A 140 -3.30 -8.04 2.82
C ILE A 140 -2.76 -6.98 3.78
N TRP A 141 -2.54 -7.33 5.04
CA TRP A 141 -1.99 -6.44 6.05
C TRP A 141 -0.57 -5.98 5.70
N LEU A 142 0.30 -6.91 5.29
CA LEU A 142 1.65 -6.58 4.83
C LEU A 142 1.63 -5.72 3.57
N ALA A 143 0.74 -6.03 2.61
CA ALA A 143 0.57 -5.22 1.41
C ALA A 143 0.07 -3.80 1.74
N PHE A 144 -0.81 -3.67 2.73
CA PHE A 144 -1.29 -2.40 3.24
C PHE A 144 -0.18 -1.60 3.91
N ILE A 145 0.60 -2.20 4.81
CA ILE A 145 1.76 -1.53 5.43
C ILE A 145 2.73 -1.05 4.35
N TRP A 146 3.05 -1.90 3.37
CA TRP A 146 3.97 -1.55 2.30
C TRP A 146 3.45 -0.39 1.42
N PHE A 147 2.14 -0.35 1.19
CA PHE A 147 1.49 0.75 0.49
C PHE A 147 1.60 2.05 1.29
N ILE A 148 1.32 2.01 2.60
CA ILE A 148 1.42 3.17 3.49
C ILE A 148 2.86 3.67 3.60
N THR A 149 3.84 2.80 3.81
CA THR A 149 5.26 3.21 3.87
C THR A 149 5.71 3.85 2.58
N SER A 150 5.33 3.27 1.42
CA SER A 150 5.64 3.86 0.11
C SER A 150 4.98 5.22 -0.08
N PHE A 151 3.74 5.38 0.40
CA PHE A 151 3.04 6.66 0.35
C PHE A 151 3.70 7.71 1.24
N LEU A 152 4.12 7.34 2.45
CA LEU A 152 4.88 8.20 3.35
C LEU A 152 6.21 8.63 2.72
N ASP A 153 6.98 7.69 2.15
CA ASP A 153 8.25 8.00 1.48
C ASP A 153 8.05 8.94 0.29
N CYS A 154 6.97 8.77 -0.49
CA CYS A 154 6.67 9.69 -1.59
C CYS A 154 6.22 11.08 -1.15
N GLN A 155 5.57 11.21 0.01
CA GLN A 155 5.08 12.50 0.53
C GLN A 155 6.18 13.27 1.28
N TRP A 156 6.99 12.59 2.07
CA TRP A 156 8.04 13.20 2.90
C TRP A 156 9.44 13.14 2.30
N GLY A 157 9.72 12.18 1.41
CA GLY A 157 11.01 12.05 0.73
C GLY A 157 11.28 13.16 -0.29
N THR A 158 10.25 13.73 -0.91
CA THR A 158 10.38 14.92 -1.76
C THR A 158 10.72 16.17 -0.96
N SER A 159 10.18 16.32 0.25
CA SER A 159 10.55 17.43 1.12
C SER A 159 12.01 17.35 1.55
N SER A 160 12.52 16.18 1.96
CA SER A 160 13.93 16.07 2.37
C SER A 160 14.90 16.29 1.22
N VAL A 161 14.62 15.77 0.02
CA VAL A 161 15.45 15.97 -1.18
C VAL A 161 15.44 17.44 -1.62
N GLN A 162 14.30 18.13 -1.53
CA GLN A 162 14.20 19.54 -1.88
C GLN A 162 14.92 20.45 -0.86
N THR A 163 14.89 20.10 0.43
CA THR A 163 15.67 20.82 1.45
C THR A 163 17.17 20.63 1.23
N HIS A 164 17.63 19.42 0.89
CA HIS A 164 19.04 19.15 0.59
C HIS A 164 19.53 19.88 -0.67
N LEU A 165 18.75 19.88 -1.75
CA LEU A 165 19.06 20.65 -2.97
C LEU A 165 19.13 22.16 -2.68
N SER A 166 18.21 22.69 -1.87
CA SER A 166 18.23 24.11 -1.49
C SER A 166 19.42 24.48 -0.59
N LEU A 167 19.90 23.54 0.23
CA LEU A 167 21.05 23.75 1.12
C LEU A 167 22.36 23.69 0.33
N ASP A 168 22.51 22.73 -0.58
CA ASP A 168 23.67 22.65 -1.47
C ASP A 168 23.72 23.85 -2.41
N GLU A 169 22.58 24.34 -2.90
CA GLU A 169 22.52 25.56 -3.71
C GLU A 169 22.82 26.82 -2.89
N ALA A 170 22.40 26.88 -1.62
CA ALA A 170 22.76 27.96 -0.70
C ALA A 170 24.26 27.94 -0.31
N LEU A 171 24.86 26.75 -0.20
CA LEU A 171 26.29 26.57 0.05
C LEU A 171 27.16 26.79 -1.20
N ALA A 172 26.58 26.60 -2.39
CA ALA A 172 27.23 26.87 -3.67
C ALA A 172 27.17 28.35 -4.08
N GLN A 173 26.37 29.18 -3.40
CA GLN A 173 26.42 30.63 -3.62
C GLN A 173 27.75 31.20 -3.11
N PRO A 174 28.51 31.94 -3.95
CA PRO A 174 29.71 32.60 -3.50
C PRO A 174 29.36 33.62 -2.42
N VAL A 175 30.03 33.49 -1.27
CA VAL A 175 29.93 34.44 -0.14
C VAL A 175 30.01 35.87 -0.69
N PRO A 176 29.02 36.74 -0.42
CA PRO A 176 29.12 38.14 -0.81
C PRO A 176 30.40 38.72 -0.22
N LEU A 177 31.28 39.23 -1.09
CA LEU A 177 32.55 39.90 -0.78
C LEU A 177 32.37 41.26 -0.07
N THR A 178 31.30 41.43 0.69
CA THR A 178 31.15 42.57 1.60
C THR A 178 31.92 42.27 2.88
N PRO A 179 32.96 43.06 3.21
CA PRO A 179 33.72 42.85 4.42
C PRO A 179 32.81 42.95 5.65
N PRO A 180 33.04 42.14 6.70
CA PRO A 180 32.28 42.23 7.94
C PRO A 180 32.41 43.66 8.50
N PRO A 181 31.33 44.26 9.03
CA PRO A 181 31.41 45.58 9.64
C PRO A 181 32.45 45.56 10.76
N LEU A 182 33.40 46.49 10.65
CA LEU A 182 34.50 46.71 11.58
C LEU A 182 33.98 46.64 13.03
N MET A 183 34.38 45.60 13.77
CA MET A 183 34.12 45.54 15.21
C MET A 183 34.81 46.73 15.88
N LEU A 184 34.07 47.36 16.80
CA LEU A 184 34.42 48.60 17.48
C LEU A 184 35.88 48.64 17.95
N HIS A 185 36.59 49.67 17.51
CA HIS A 185 37.82 50.10 18.15
C HIS A 185 37.44 50.86 19.42
N GLU A 186 37.86 50.32 20.56
CA GLU A 186 37.66 50.86 21.90
C GLU A 186 38.57 52.08 22.09
N ASN A 187 37.99 53.28 21.97
CA ASN A 187 38.68 54.52 22.31
C ASN A 187 38.27 54.97 23.73
N SER A 188 39.27 54.97 24.59
CA SER A 188 39.25 55.47 25.97
C SER A 188 38.92 56.97 26.06
N TYR A 189 37.96 57.28 26.93
CA TYR A 189 37.74 58.50 27.71
C TYR A 189 37.90 59.88 27.04
N SER A 190 36.78 60.59 26.91
CA SER A 190 36.68 61.95 27.47
C SER A 190 35.24 62.31 27.83
N TYR A 191 35.12 63.01 28.94
CA TYR A 191 33.94 63.39 29.71
C TYR A 191 33.37 64.70 29.14
N ASP A 192 32.12 64.71 28.62
CA ASP A 192 31.29 65.92 28.71
C ASP A 192 29.80 65.64 28.49
N LYS A 193 29.03 66.58 29.01
CA LYS A 193 27.66 66.48 29.52
C LYS A 193 26.54 66.44 28.48
N ASP A 194 25.47 65.85 28.98
CA ASP A 194 24.05 66.08 28.73
C ASP A 194 23.31 65.39 27.58
N PRO A 195 22.10 64.86 27.85
CA PRO A 195 21.39 63.94 26.98
C PRO A 195 20.27 64.67 26.20
N SER A 196 20.11 64.35 24.93
CA SER A 196 18.90 64.69 24.16
C SER A 196 18.58 63.52 23.24
N PHE A 197 17.62 62.69 23.63
CA PHE A 197 16.19 62.87 23.34
C PHE A 197 15.88 62.48 21.89
N LEU A 198 15.11 61.38 21.77
CA LEU A 198 14.13 61.04 20.74
C LEU A 198 14.04 62.03 19.58
N VAL A 199 13.95 61.53 18.34
CA VAL A 199 12.89 61.93 17.41
C VAL A 199 12.98 61.20 16.05
N GLN A 200 11.84 60.58 15.74
CA GLN A 200 11.14 60.39 14.46
C GLN A 200 11.83 59.76 13.23
N LEU A 201 11.27 58.69 12.66
CA LEU A 201 9.99 58.60 11.91
C LEU A 201 10.07 59.40 10.59
N GLY A 202 10.04 58.71 9.44
CA GLY A 202 9.97 59.46 8.18
C GLY A 202 10.24 58.70 6.88
N GLY A 203 9.39 57.72 6.56
CA GLY A 203 8.79 57.66 5.22
C GLY A 203 9.59 57.19 3.99
N PRO A 204 8.86 56.97 2.88
CA PRO A 204 9.19 56.06 1.78
C PRO A 204 9.78 56.80 0.56
N THR A 205 10.17 56.10 -0.52
CA THR A 205 9.83 56.42 -1.93
C THR A 205 10.46 55.42 -2.93
N LEU A 206 9.68 55.15 -3.98
CA LEU A 206 9.90 54.37 -5.20
C LEU A 206 11.10 54.79 -6.08
N ALA A 207 11.59 53.85 -6.91
CA ALA A 207 11.79 53.96 -8.38
C ALA A 207 12.42 52.64 -8.91
N SER A 208 11.77 51.84 -9.77
CA SER A 208 11.66 51.95 -11.24
C SER A 208 13.03 51.89 -11.96
N THR A 209 13.40 50.85 -12.71
CA THR A 209 13.14 50.66 -14.17
C THR A 209 13.98 49.42 -14.61
N SER A 210 13.51 48.40 -15.34
CA SER A 210 13.16 48.26 -16.77
C SER A 210 14.21 47.45 -17.58
N HIS A 211 13.70 46.56 -18.46
CA HIS A 211 14.36 45.82 -19.56
C HIS A 211 15.33 44.66 -19.21
N LYS A 212 15.35 43.51 -19.91
CA LYS A 212 15.07 43.21 -21.32
C LYS A 212 14.85 41.69 -21.54
N GLN A 213 13.88 41.35 -22.39
CA GLN A 213 13.54 40.01 -22.88
C GLN A 213 14.37 39.69 -24.13
N THR A 214 15.01 38.52 -24.27
CA THR A 214 15.09 37.67 -25.50
C THR A 214 15.75 36.31 -25.16
N PRO A 215 15.26 35.16 -25.67
CA PRO A 215 15.79 33.81 -25.40
C PRO A 215 16.83 33.35 -26.45
N PRO A 216 17.53 32.22 -26.21
CA PRO A 216 17.84 31.32 -27.32
C PRO A 216 17.57 29.83 -27.05
N GLU A 217 17.48 29.16 -28.19
CA GLU A 217 17.06 27.81 -28.51
C GLU A 217 17.78 26.63 -27.85
N ALA A 218 17.00 25.54 -27.74
CA ALA A 218 17.30 24.16 -28.10
C ALA A 218 18.72 23.60 -27.83
N ARG A 219 18.79 22.72 -26.83
CA ARG A 219 19.72 21.58 -26.82
C ARG A 219 18.94 20.29 -26.59
N LYS A 220 18.73 19.53 -27.68
CA LYS A 220 18.54 18.08 -27.60
C LYS A 220 19.87 17.49 -27.13
N ASP A 221 19.83 16.66 -26.09
CA ASP A 221 20.49 15.35 -26.04
C ASP A 221 20.21 14.66 -24.69
N ASP A 222 19.24 13.74 -24.76
CA ASP A 222 19.28 12.36 -24.27
C ASP A 222 20.10 12.03 -23.01
N ILE A 223 19.43 11.97 -21.84
CA ILE A 223 19.81 11.05 -20.76
C ILE A 223 18.55 10.33 -20.27
N ARG A 224 18.47 9.04 -20.61
CA ARG A 224 17.50 8.04 -20.15
C ARG A 224 17.41 8.00 -18.62
N GLY A 225 16.19 8.15 -18.11
CA GLY A 225 15.76 7.72 -16.78
C GLY A 225 14.44 6.93 -16.87
N PRO A 226 14.27 5.80 -16.14
CA PRO A 226 13.14 4.91 -16.32
C PRO A 226 11.96 5.32 -15.44
N GLY A 227 10.84 5.72 -16.05
CA GLY A 227 9.63 6.01 -15.29
C GLY A 227 8.59 6.74 -16.11
N GLY A 228 7.72 5.99 -16.78
CA GLY A 228 6.63 6.55 -17.57
C GLY A 228 5.52 5.52 -17.72
N TYR A 229 4.48 5.73 -16.93
CA TYR A 229 3.13 5.21 -17.01
C TYR A 229 2.69 4.83 -18.44
N ILE A 230 2.17 3.60 -18.60
CA ILE A 230 0.80 3.20 -19.02
C ILE A 230 0.65 1.72 -18.63
#